data_AF-A0A7J2TX70-F1
#
_entry.id   AF-A0A7J2TX70-F1
#
_cell.length_a   1.000
_cell.length_b   1.000
_cell.length_c   1.000
_cell.angle_alpha   90.00
_cell.angle_beta   90.00
_cell.angle_gamma   90.00
#
_symmetry.space_group_name_H-M   'P 1'
#
loop_
_entity.id
_entity.type
_entity.pdbx_description
1 polymer ?
#
loop_
_entity_poly.entity_id
_entity_poly.type
_entity_poly.pdbx_seq_one_letter_code
_entity_poly.pdbx_strand_id
1 'polypeptide(L)'
;MLKSRKAQFYIISVVGIVTILYAIGKSLTSYSIIDTSEVALRNDFFVFNNIVEKTLATLNASKDCEELKFNLEEFKLVTTKAFAPHFRIEYNYAIVSCTSTSATVNFNITLYSINSEIKTSFTKTINW
;
A
#
# COMPACT_ATOMS: atom_id res chain seq x y z
N MET A 1 -45.14 41.23 -31.19
CA MET A 1 -44.97 40.62 -29.85
C MET A 1 -44.58 39.13 -29.86
N LEU A 2 -44.93 38.30 -30.85
CA LEU A 2 -44.57 36.86 -30.85
C LEU A 2 -43.07 36.54 -31.01
N LYS A 3 -42.30 37.38 -31.71
CA LYS A 3 -40.87 37.12 -32.01
C LYS A 3 -39.98 37.17 -30.75
N SER A 4 -40.29 38.06 -29.81
CA SER A 4 -39.56 38.21 -28.53
C SER A 4 -39.75 37.02 -27.59
N ARG A 5 -40.93 36.38 -27.59
CA ARG A 5 -41.22 35.22 -26.75
C ARG A 5 -40.46 33.96 -27.20
N LYS A 6 -40.23 33.79 -28.51
CA LYS A 6 -39.44 32.67 -29.05
C LYS A 6 -37.96 32.76 -28.66
N ALA A 7 -37.39 33.96 -28.67
CA ALA A 7 -36.00 34.18 -28.26
C ALA A 7 -35.80 33.95 -26.75
N GLN A 8 -36.76 34.40 -25.92
CA GLN A 8 -36.74 34.16 -24.48
C GLN A 8 -36.79 32.67 -24.14
N PHE A 9 -37.60 31.89 -24.85
CA PHE A 9 -37.68 30.44 -24.65
C PHE A 9 -36.34 29.75 -24.99
N TYR A 10 -35.68 30.19 -26.06
CA TYR A 10 -34.37 29.64 -26.46
C TYR A 10 -33.29 29.89 -25.41
N ILE A 11 -33.23 31.10 -24.85
CA ILE A 11 -32.27 31.44 -23.79
C ILE A 11 -32.54 30.60 -22.53
N ILE A 12 -33.81 30.45 -22.13
CA ILE A 12 -34.17 29.65 -20.96
C ILE A 12 -33.79 28.17 -21.16
N SER A 13 -34.00 27.61 -22.35
CA SER A 13 -33.61 26.23 -22.65
C SER A 13 -32.10 26.03 -22.61
N VAL A 14 -31.31 26.95 -23.18
CA VAL A 14 -29.84 26.86 -23.17
C VAL A 14 -29.31 26.95 -21.74
N VAL A 15 -29.79 27.91 -20.95
CA VAL A 15 -29.37 28.06 -19.54
C VAL A 15 -29.73 26.80 -18.75
N GLY A 16 -30.95 26.27 -18.93
CA GLY A 16 -31.41 25.05 -18.25
C GLY A 16 -30.57 23.81 -18.59
N ILE A 17 -30.21 23.62 -19.86
CA ILE A 17 -29.35 22.50 -20.27
C ILE A 17 -27.95 22.64 -19.65
N VAL A 18 -27.38 23.84 -19.62
CA VAL A 18 -26.06 24.08 -19.04
C VAL A 18 -26.05 23.84 -17.53
N THR A 19 -27.09 24.25 -16.79
CA THR A 19 -27.19 23.95 -15.34
C THR A 19 -27.36 22.47 -15.06
N ILE A 20 -28.15 21.75 -15.86
CA ILE A 20 -28.31 20.29 -15.71
C ILE A 20 -26.98 19.59 -15.97
N LEU A 21 -26.27 19.93 -17.04
CA LEU A 21 -24.95 19.36 -17.35
C LEU A 21 -23.92 19.69 -16.27
N TYR A 22 -23.93 20.91 -15.73
CA TYR A 22 -23.06 21.30 -14.61
C TYR A 22 -23.37 20.52 -13.33
N ALA A 23 -24.66 20.31 -13.02
CA ALA A 23 -25.09 19.54 -11.86
C ALA A 23 -24.69 18.06 -11.98
N ILE A 24 -24.87 17.46 -13.17
CA ILE A 24 -24.43 16.08 -13.45
C ILE A 24 -22.91 15.98 -13.35
N GLY A 25 -22.17 16.91 -13.97
CA GLY A 25 -20.71 16.95 -13.90
C GLY A 25 -20.20 17.04 -12.47
N LYS A 26 -20.75 17.95 -11.67
CA LYS A 26 -20.39 18.12 -10.25
C LYS A 26 -20.73 16.88 -9.42
N SER A 27 -21.89 16.26 -9.68
CA SER A 27 -22.28 15.03 -9.00
C SER A 27 -21.32 13.88 -9.30
N LEU A 28 -20.95 13.68 -10.57
CA LEU A 28 -20.04 12.61 -10.96
C LEU A 28 -18.60 12.81 -10.46
N THR A 29 -18.09 14.05 -10.42
CA THR A 29 -16.73 14.33 -9.94
C THR A 29 -16.56 14.19 -8.43
N SER A 30 -17.63 14.35 -7.64
CA SER A 30 -17.54 14.28 -6.18
C SER A 30 -17.48 12.85 -5.65
N TYR A 31 -17.91 11.86 -6.44
CA TYR A 31 -17.90 10.44 -6.03
C TYR A 31 -16.63 9.69 -6.46
N SER A 32 -15.92 10.14 -7.50
CA SER A 32 -14.80 9.35 -8.05
C SER A 32 -13.43 9.63 -7.41
N ILE A 33 -13.30 10.68 -6.59
CA ILE A 33 -12.00 11.12 -6.04
C ILE A 33 -11.85 10.82 -4.53
N ILE A 34 -12.93 10.52 -3.81
CA ILE A 34 -12.90 10.57 -2.33
C ILE A 34 -12.51 9.25 -1.63
N ASP A 35 -12.57 8.06 -2.25
CA ASP A 35 -12.42 6.81 -1.46
C ASP A 35 -11.54 5.70 -2.03
N THR A 36 -10.94 5.85 -3.22
CA THR A 36 -10.06 4.79 -3.74
C THR A 36 -8.67 4.82 -3.12
N SER A 37 -8.17 5.99 -2.71
CA SER A 37 -6.84 6.12 -2.09
C SER A 37 -6.80 5.59 -0.66
N GLU A 38 -7.80 5.86 0.18
CA GLU A 38 -7.79 5.39 1.57
C GLU A 38 -7.98 3.87 1.68
N VAL A 39 -8.86 3.30 0.86
CA VAL A 39 -9.05 1.84 0.78
C VAL A 39 -7.79 1.14 0.25
N ALA A 40 -7.14 1.70 -0.77
CA ALA A 40 -5.87 1.17 -1.27
C ALA A 40 -4.75 1.25 -0.22
N LEU A 41 -4.61 2.38 0.47
CA LEU A 41 -3.64 2.56 1.56
C LEU A 41 -3.87 1.54 2.69
N ARG A 42 -5.13 1.27 3.06
CA ARG A 42 -5.46 0.29 4.09
C ARG A 42 -4.97 -1.12 3.71
N ASN A 43 -5.01 -1.47 2.43
CA ASN A 43 -4.46 -2.74 1.92
C ASN A 43 -2.93 -2.76 1.97
N ASP A 44 -2.28 -1.67 1.56
CA ASP A 44 -0.81 -1.55 1.58
C ASP A 44 -0.25 -1.72 3.01
N PHE A 45 -0.83 -1.01 3.99
CA PHE A 45 -0.44 -1.14 5.39
C PHE A 45 -0.73 -2.52 5.97
N PHE A 46 -1.84 -3.16 5.58
CA PHE A 46 -2.14 -4.51 6.02
C PHE A 46 -1.09 -5.52 5.54
N VAL A 47 -0.75 -5.48 4.25
CA VAL A 47 0.30 -6.34 3.67
C VAL A 47 1.65 -6.05 4.33
N PHE A 48 2.00 -4.78 4.48
CA PHE A 48 3.26 -4.38 5.11
C PHE A 48 3.38 -4.88 6.56
N ASN A 49 2.34 -4.67 7.37
CA ASN A 49 2.32 -5.12 8.76
C ASN A 49 2.40 -6.65 8.86
N ASN A 50 1.74 -7.37 7.95
CA ASN A 50 1.82 -8.82 7.89
C ASN A 50 3.26 -9.29 7.58
N ILE A 51 3.95 -8.67 6.63
CA ILE A 51 5.36 -8.98 6.32
C ILE A 51 6.25 -8.78 7.55
N VAL A 52 6.05 -7.69 8.29
CA VAL A 52 6.80 -7.40 9.53
C VAL A 52 6.49 -8.43 10.60
N GLU A 53 5.23 -8.76 10.82
CA GLU A 53 4.81 -9.77 11.80
C GLU A 53 5.38 -11.15 11.47
N LYS A 54 5.30 -11.58 10.21
CA LYS A 54 5.86 -12.85 9.75
C LYS A 54 7.38 -12.88 9.82
N THR A 55 8.06 -11.75 9.60
CA THR A 55 9.51 -11.63 9.83
C THR A 55 9.87 -11.97 11.28
N LEU A 56 9.12 -11.42 12.24
CA LEU A 56 9.32 -11.70 13.66
C LEU A 56 9.01 -13.16 14.01
N ALA A 57 8.00 -13.75 13.37
CA ALA A 57 7.70 -15.17 13.53
C ALA A 57 8.84 -16.06 12.98
N THR A 58 9.37 -15.75 11.80
CA THR A 58 10.50 -16.47 11.19
C THR A 58 11.75 -16.41 12.07
N LEU A 59 12.05 -15.25 12.65
CA LEU A 59 13.11 -15.10 13.64
C LEU A 59 12.91 -16.05 14.82
N ASN A 60 11.73 -16.03 15.45
CA ASN A 60 11.45 -16.87 16.62
C ASN A 60 11.38 -18.37 16.31
N ALA A 61 11.15 -18.75 15.06
CA ALA A 61 10.97 -20.14 14.63
C ALA A 61 12.28 -20.86 14.30
N SER A 62 13.37 -20.14 14.07
CA SER A 62 14.67 -20.79 13.81
C SER A 62 15.20 -21.40 15.13
N LYS A 63 16.33 -22.10 15.14
CA LYS A 63 16.91 -22.64 16.39
C LYS A 63 18.40 -22.37 16.53
N ASP A 64 19.03 -22.03 15.43
CA ASP A 64 20.44 -21.70 15.35
C ASP A 64 20.68 -20.67 14.23
N CYS A 65 21.95 -20.27 14.10
CA CYS A 65 22.39 -19.27 13.15
C CYS A 65 22.27 -19.71 11.68
N GLU A 66 22.46 -20.99 11.38
CA GLU A 66 22.39 -21.51 10.02
C GLU A 66 20.94 -21.58 9.56
N GLU A 67 20.07 -22.13 10.41
CA GLU A 67 18.63 -22.18 10.20
C GLU A 67 18.05 -20.76 10.11
N LEU A 68 18.49 -19.83 10.96
CA LEU A 68 18.07 -18.43 10.90
C LEU A 68 18.42 -17.80 9.55
N LYS A 69 19.65 -17.98 9.08
CA LYS A 69 20.09 -17.43 7.80
C LYS A 69 19.29 -18.04 6.64
N PHE A 70 19.07 -19.35 6.67
CA PHE A 70 18.28 -20.04 5.66
C PHE A 70 16.83 -19.53 5.64
N ASN A 71 16.18 -19.49 6.80
CA ASN A 71 14.80 -19.07 6.95
C ASN A 71 14.57 -17.61 6.54
N LEU A 72 15.49 -16.69 6.88
CA LEU A 72 15.40 -15.29 6.47
C LEU A 72 15.58 -15.12 4.96
N GLU A 73 16.50 -15.87 4.34
CA GLU A 73 16.70 -15.83 2.89
C GLU A 73 15.51 -16.43 2.13
N GLU A 74 14.98 -17.56 2.59
CA GLU A 74 13.78 -18.17 2.03
C GLU A 74 12.58 -17.22 2.17
N PHE A 75 12.37 -16.64 3.36
CA PHE A 75 11.28 -15.71 3.60
C PHE A 75 11.37 -14.48 2.67
N LYS A 76 12.57 -13.93 2.48
CA LYS A 76 12.82 -12.85 1.51
C LYS A 76 12.41 -13.26 0.10
N LEU A 77 12.83 -14.43 -0.37
CA LEU A 77 12.52 -14.92 -1.72
C LEU A 77 11.02 -15.18 -1.91
N VAL A 78 10.37 -15.80 -0.93
CA VAL A 78 8.94 -16.11 -0.99
C VAL A 78 8.13 -14.83 -0.97
N THR A 79 8.43 -13.92 -0.04
CA THR A 79 7.70 -12.65 0.11
C THR A 79 7.83 -11.79 -1.13
N THR A 80 9.04 -11.61 -1.65
CA THR A 80 9.26 -10.80 -2.86
C THR A 80 8.54 -11.39 -4.08
N LYS A 81 8.52 -12.72 -4.25
CA LYS A 81 7.81 -13.37 -5.36
C LYS A 81 6.30 -13.35 -5.19
N ALA A 82 5.78 -13.63 -3.99
CA ALA A 82 4.34 -13.73 -3.74
C ALA A 82 3.62 -12.41 -3.98
N PHE A 83 4.27 -11.29 -3.65
CA PHE A 83 3.68 -9.96 -3.76
C PHE A 83 4.11 -9.18 -5.02
N ALA A 84 5.06 -9.69 -5.81
CA ALA A 84 5.55 -9.06 -7.05
C ALA A 84 4.46 -8.52 -8.01
N PRO A 85 3.27 -9.16 -8.17
CA PRO A 85 2.25 -8.64 -9.09
C PRO A 85 1.68 -7.27 -8.71
N HIS A 86 1.72 -6.91 -7.43
CA HIS A 86 1.07 -5.71 -6.91
C HIS A 86 2.02 -4.79 -6.14
N PHE A 87 3.12 -5.34 -5.63
CA PHE A 87 4.04 -4.64 -4.76
C PHE A 87 5.48 -4.95 -5.17
N ARG A 88 6.33 -3.94 -5.06
CA ARG A 88 7.78 -4.15 -5.02
C ARG A 88 8.20 -4.11 -3.56
N ILE A 89 8.85 -5.18 -3.10
CA ILE A 89 9.32 -5.30 -1.72
C ILE A 89 10.85 -5.29 -1.72
N GLU A 90 11.43 -4.37 -0.98
CA GLU A 90 12.86 -4.33 -0.67
C GLU A 90 13.04 -4.85 0.75
N TYR A 91 13.37 -6.13 0.86
CA TYR A 91 13.60 -6.81 2.13
C TYR A 91 15.09 -6.97 2.36
N ASN A 92 15.66 -6.07 3.16
CA ASN A 92 17.07 -6.07 3.53
C ASN A 92 17.23 -6.44 4.99
N TYR A 93 18.19 -7.32 5.28
CA TYR A 93 18.54 -7.69 6.64
C TYR A 93 20.06 -7.86 6.78
N ALA A 94 20.57 -7.63 7.98
CA ALA A 94 21.96 -7.86 8.34
C ALA A 94 22.02 -8.54 9.70
N ILE A 95 22.62 -9.72 9.77
CA ILE A 95 22.89 -10.42 11.02
C ILE A 95 24.13 -9.75 11.64
N VAL A 96 23.93 -8.98 12.69
CA VAL A 96 24.97 -8.18 13.36
C VAL A 96 25.81 -9.06 14.27
N SER A 97 25.17 -9.98 14.99
CA SER A 97 25.82 -10.96 15.84
C SER A 97 25.06 -12.28 15.76
N CYS A 98 25.81 -13.38 15.79
CA CYS A 98 25.22 -14.70 15.85
C CYS A 98 26.11 -15.60 16.70
N THR A 99 25.52 -16.17 17.75
CA THR A 99 26.16 -17.03 18.74
C THR A 99 25.33 -18.30 18.90
N SER A 100 25.86 -19.30 19.60
CA SER A 100 25.13 -20.55 19.86
C SER A 100 23.85 -20.38 20.68
N THR A 101 23.67 -19.25 21.37
CA THR A 101 22.54 -19.01 22.27
C THR A 101 21.70 -17.79 21.89
N SER A 102 22.19 -16.94 21.00
CA SER A 102 21.47 -15.72 20.61
C SER A 102 21.92 -15.18 19.25
N ALA A 103 21.03 -14.44 18.61
CA ALA A 103 21.33 -13.71 17.38
C ALA A 103 20.69 -12.32 17.40
N THR A 104 21.40 -11.33 16.87
CA THR A 104 20.87 -9.97 16.66
C THR A 104 20.85 -9.66 15.18
N VAL A 105 19.67 -9.31 14.67
CA VAL A 105 19.44 -9.02 13.25
C VAL A 105 18.84 -7.63 13.10
N ASN A 106 19.42 -6.85 12.19
CA ASN A 106 18.90 -5.56 11.77
C ASN A 106 18.09 -5.72 10.49
N PHE A 107 16.91 -5.13 10.45
CA PHE A 107 15.99 -5.17 9.31
C PHE A 107 15.77 -3.77 8.75
N ASN A 108 15.70 -3.70 7.43
CA ASN A 108 15.23 -2.54 6.68
C ASN A 108 14.30 -3.06 5.59
N ILE A 109 13.00 -2.85 5.80
CA ILE A 109 11.93 -3.37 4.94
C ILE A 109 11.20 -2.19 4.34
N THR A 110 11.15 -2.14 3.01
CA THR A 110 10.39 -1.14 2.27
C THR A 110 9.43 -1.83 1.31
N LEU A 111 8.18 -1.37 1.29
CA LEU A 111 7.15 -1.79 0.36
C LEU A 111 6.76 -0.60 -0.49
N TYR A 112 6.82 -0.80 -1.80
CA TYR A 112 6.38 0.17 -2.80
C TYR A 112 5.10 -0.36 -3.45
N SER A 113 4.07 0.47 -3.45
CA SER A 113 2.88 0.32 -4.28
C SER A 113 2.85 1.40 -5.35
N ILE A 114 1.79 1.43 -6.15
CA ILE A 114 1.61 2.45 -7.20
C ILE A 114 1.54 3.86 -6.60
N ASN A 115 0.98 3.99 -5.40
CA ASN A 115 0.65 5.28 -4.79
C ASN A 115 1.33 5.51 -3.43
N SER A 116 2.06 4.53 -2.90
CA SER A 116 2.65 4.61 -1.57
C SER A 116 4.02 3.97 -1.49
N GLU A 117 4.83 4.50 -0.55
CA GLU A 117 6.06 3.90 -0.08
C GLU A 117 5.95 3.78 1.44
N ILE A 118 6.03 2.56 1.96
CA ILE A 118 5.97 2.28 3.39
C ILE A 118 7.30 1.63 3.78
N LYS A 119 7.99 2.18 4.78
CA LYS A 119 9.29 1.70 5.24
C LYS A 119 9.35 1.56 6.74
N THR A 120 10.13 0.58 7.19
CA THR A 120 10.45 0.39 8.59
C THR A 120 11.87 -0.13 8.72
N SER A 121 12.53 0.29 9.79
CA SER A 121 13.83 -0.23 10.19
C SER A 121 13.79 -0.57 11.67
N PHE A 122 14.17 -1.79 12.02
CA PHE A 122 14.20 -2.24 13.40
C PHE A 122 15.27 -3.29 13.60
N THR A 123 15.76 -3.37 14.84
CA THR A 123 16.70 -4.41 15.25
C THR A 123 16.01 -5.35 16.22
N LYS A 124 16.19 -6.65 16.04
CA LYS A 124 15.63 -7.68 16.92
C LYS A 124 16.71 -8.64 17.37
N THR A 125 16.73 -8.92 18.67
CA THR A 125 17.52 -9.98 19.26
C THR A 125 16.61 -11.13 19.63
N ILE A 126 17.06 -12.34 19.32
CA ILE A 126 16.43 -13.60 19.69
C ILE A 126 17.41 -14.42 20.52
N ASN A 127 16.87 -15.16 21.48
CA ASN A 127 17.60 -16.08 22.33
C ASN A 127 17.00 -17.48 22.13
N TRP A 128 17.86 -18.48 22.02
CA TRP A 128 17.51 -19.89 21.82
C TRP A 128 17.55 -20.66 23.13
#